data_AF-A0A7D5L2X0-F1
#
_entry.id   AF-A0A7D5L2X0-F1
#
_cell.length_a   1.000
_cell.length_b   1.000
_cell.length_c   1.000
_cell.angle_alpha   90.00
_cell.angle_beta   90.00
_cell.angle_gamma   90.00
#
_symmetry.space_group_name_H-M   'P 1'
#
loop_
_entity.id
_entity.type
_entity.pdbx_description
1 polymer ?
#
loop_
_entity_poly.entity_id
_entity_poly.type
_entity_poly.pdbx_seq_one_letter_code
_entity_poly.pdbx_strand_id
1 'polypeptide(L)'
;MTATRWWVKLAARWLARVDGVSGMIRLAMLGLTGISTATLTLRQYGHGEYAWPLIAVISVGTLVFTYLYTEGGVWNQMARDRQDLSTNFAGPSMRMNDEMIARGILAAQEKRELSAAERDAIQRELDHAFEEFREGIDLED
;
A
#
# COMPACT_ATOMS: atom_id res chain seq x y z
N MET A 1 16.74 16.79 13.62
CA MET A 1 17.72 15.82 14.17
C MET A 1 17.05 14.46 14.29
N THR A 2 17.14 13.61 13.28
CA THR A 2 16.63 12.23 13.33
C THR A 2 17.64 11.35 14.07
N ALA A 3 17.17 10.53 15.01
CA ALA A 3 18.00 9.84 15.99
C ALA A 3 19.09 8.95 15.35
N THR A 4 20.36 9.28 15.61
CA THR A 4 21.55 8.54 15.14
C THR A 4 21.81 7.24 15.92
N ARG A 5 21.03 6.96 16.98
CA ARG A 5 21.24 5.81 17.86
C ARG A 5 20.97 4.49 17.14
N TRP A 6 21.91 3.56 17.24
CA TRP A 6 21.86 2.27 16.53
C TRP A 6 20.62 1.44 16.88
N TRP A 7 20.18 1.46 18.13
CA TRP A 7 18.99 0.75 18.58
C TRP A 7 17.69 1.36 18.02
N VAL A 8 17.64 2.67 17.78
CA VAL A 8 16.48 3.33 17.14
C VAL A 8 16.39 2.91 15.68
N LYS A 9 17.52 2.85 14.97
CA LYS A 9 17.57 2.33 13.59
C LYS A 9 17.19 0.85 13.52
N LEU A 10 17.62 0.06 14.49
CA LEU A 10 17.26 -1.36 14.59
C LEU A 10 15.76 -1.52 14.83
N ALA A 11 15.21 -0.80 15.82
CA ALA A 11 13.79 -0.82 16.14
C ALA A 11 12.95 -0.32 14.95
N ALA A 12 13.35 0.75 14.27
CA ALA A 12 12.67 1.28 13.09
C ALA A 12 12.67 0.28 11.93
N ARG A 13 13.79 -0.42 11.67
CA ARG A 13 13.85 -1.50 10.66
C ARG A 13 12.94 -2.67 11.03
N TRP A 14 12.88 -3.00 12.31
CA TRP A 14 12.03 -4.08 12.79
C TRP A 14 10.55 -3.72 12.69
N LEU A 15 10.18 -2.51 13.12
CA LEU A 15 8.84 -1.93 12.95
C LEU A 15 8.43 -1.87 11.48
N ALA A 16 9.30 -1.41 10.58
CA ALA A 16 9.00 -1.36 9.15
C ALA A 16 8.74 -2.76 8.56
N ARG A 17 9.44 -3.80 9.02
CA ARG A 17 9.16 -5.18 8.63
C ARG A 17 7.83 -5.67 9.16
N VAL A 18 7.50 -5.38 10.42
CA VAL A 18 6.20 -5.71 10.99
C VAL A 18 5.08 -4.99 10.26
N ASP A 19 5.27 -3.71 9.92
CA ASP A 19 4.28 -2.91 9.21
C ASP A 19 4.04 -3.47 7.80
N GLY A 20 5.10 -3.90 7.11
CA GLY A 20 5.02 -4.60 5.82
C GLY A 20 4.29 -5.94 5.88
N VAL A 21 4.33 -6.65 7.02
CA VAL A 21 3.67 -7.96 7.20
C VAL A 21 2.36 -7.83 8.02
N SER A 22 2.01 -6.62 8.46
CA SER A 22 0.91 -6.37 9.40
C SER A 22 -0.45 -6.82 8.87
N GLY A 23 -0.70 -6.66 7.56
CA GLY A 23 -1.92 -7.14 6.90
C GLY A 23 -2.07 -8.65 6.98
N MET A 24 -1.00 -9.40 6.76
CA MET A 24 -1.02 -10.86 6.86
C MET A 24 -1.16 -11.34 8.31
N ILE A 25 -0.51 -10.67 9.26
CA ILE A 25 -0.67 -10.95 10.69
C ILE A 25 -2.13 -10.73 11.11
N ARG A 26 -2.77 -9.64 10.67
CA ARG A 26 -4.19 -9.38 10.93
C ARG A 26 -5.09 -10.46 10.34
N LEU A 27 -4.83 -10.89 9.10
CA LEU A 27 -5.57 -11.97 8.46
C LEU A 27 -5.42 -13.30 9.22
N ALA A 28 -4.20 -13.63 9.66
CA ALA A 28 -3.94 -14.82 10.46
C ALA A 28 -4.70 -14.79 11.80
N MET A 29 -4.68 -13.65 12.50
CA MET A 29 -5.43 -13.46 13.74
C MET A 29 -6.94 -13.59 13.53
N LEU A 30 -7.47 -12.99 12.47
CA LEU A 30 -8.90 -13.09 12.12
C LEU A 30 -9.30 -14.53 11.77
N GLY A 31 -8.45 -15.24 11.04
CA GLY A 31 -8.61 -16.67 10.77
C GLY A 31 -8.64 -17.51 12.04
N LEU A 32 -7.69 -17.28 12.96
CA LEU A 32 -7.64 -17.97 14.26
C LEU A 32 -8.91 -17.74 15.08
N THR A 33 -9.39 -16.50 15.13
CA THR A 33 -10.64 -16.14 15.80
C THR A 33 -11.83 -16.85 15.16
N GLY A 34 -11.95 -16.81 13.84
CA GLY A 34 -13.01 -17.49 13.10
C GLY A 34 -13.05 -19.00 13.35
N ILE A 35 -11.88 -19.66 13.32
CA ILE A 35 -11.76 -21.10 13.63
C ILE A 35 -12.19 -21.39 15.06
N SER A 36 -11.72 -20.57 16.02
CA SER A 36 -12.04 -20.74 17.44
C SER A 36 -13.53 -20.59 17.70
N THR A 37 -14.17 -19.57 17.11
CA THR A 37 -15.62 -19.35 17.21
C THR A 37 -16.39 -20.49 16.56
N ALA A 38 -16.06 -20.88 15.33
CA ALA A 38 -16.75 -21.97 14.63
C ALA A 38 -16.62 -23.32 15.38
N THR A 39 -15.43 -23.60 15.93
CA THR A 39 -15.18 -24.79 16.75
C THR A 39 -16.02 -24.79 18.02
N LEU A 40 -16.09 -23.64 18.71
CA LEU A 40 -16.92 -23.50 19.91
C LEU A 40 -18.40 -23.69 19.58
N THR A 41 -18.87 -23.07 18.50
CA THR A 41 -20.25 -23.19 18.03
C THR A 41 -20.59 -24.64 17.69
N LEU A 42 -19.75 -25.36 16.94
CA LEU A 42 -19.97 -26.77 16.62
C LEU A 42 -20.10 -27.63 17.87
N ARG A 43 -19.26 -27.39 18.89
CA ARG A 43 -19.38 -28.10 20.17
C ARG A 43 -20.66 -27.76 20.92
N GLN A 44 -21.09 -26.50 20.90
CA GLN A 44 -22.33 -26.06 21.56
C GLN A 44 -23.59 -26.67 20.91
N TYR A 45 -23.59 -26.86 19.58
CA TYR A 45 -24.68 -27.51 18.85
C TYR A 45 -24.62 -29.05 18.88
N GLY A 46 -23.71 -29.64 19.65
CA GLY A 46 -23.59 -31.10 19.78
C GLY A 46 -22.84 -31.79 18.64
N HIS A 47 -22.28 -31.02 17.71
CA HIS A 47 -21.53 -31.47 16.54
C HIS A 47 -20.02 -31.40 16.76
N GLY A 48 -19.57 -31.74 17.97
CA GLY A 48 -18.17 -31.65 18.37
C GLY A 48 -17.24 -32.52 17.52
N GLU A 49 -17.76 -33.59 16.91
CA GLU A 49 -17.01 -34.45 16.00
C GLU A 49 -16.52 -33.74 14.73
N TYR A 50 -17.22 -32.70 14.26
CA TYR A 50 -16.84 -31.95 13.05
C TYR A 50 -15.82 -30.84 13.32
N ALA A 51 -15.54 -30.52 14.59
CA ALA A 51 -14.52 -29.52 14.94
C ALA A 51 -13.14 -29.90 14.42
N TRP A 52 -12.73 -31.16 14.58
CA TRP A 52 -11.42 -31.62 14.13
C TRP A 52 -11.29 -31.67 12.59
N PRO A 53 -12.28 -32.21 11.84
CA PRO A 53 -12.35 -32.06 10.38
C PRO A 53 -12.27 -30.60 9.91
N LEU A 54 -12.98 -29.67 10.57
CA LEU A 54 -12.94 -28.25 10.21
C LEU A 54 -11.53 -27.67 10.36
N ILE A 55 -10.87 -27.94 11.49
CA ILE A 55 -9.49 -27.50 11.75
C ILE A 55 -8.54 -28.10 10.70
N ALA A 56 -8.69 -29.39 10.37
CA ALA A 56 -7.85 -30.06 9.39
C ALA A 56 -8.00 -29.44 7.98
N VAL A 57 -9.23 -29.22 7.52
CA VAL A 57 -9.50 -28.60 6.21
C VAL A 57 -8.93 -27.19 6.13
N ILE A 58 -9.15 -26.37 7.17
CA ILE A 58 -8.64 -24.99 7.18
C ILE A 58 -7.11 -24.95 7.25
N SER A 59 -6.49 -25.87 8.02
CA SER A 59 -5.03 -25.95 8.12
C SER A 59 -4.40 -26.35 6.79
N VAL A 60 -4.96 -27.37 6.11
CA VAL A 60 -4.50 -27.79 4.78
C VAL A 60 -4.74 -26.69 3.75
N GLY A 61 -5.91 -26.05 3.76
CA GLY A 61 -6.21 -24.92 2.88
C GLY A 61 -5.27 -23.74 3.09
N THR A 62 -4.87 -23.47 4.33
CA THR A 62 -3.88 -22.43 4.65
C THR A 62 -2.51 -22.79 4.09
N LEU A 63 -2.05 -24.03 4.24
CA LEU A 63 -0.77 -24.47 3.67
C LEU A 63 -0.76 -24.39 2.14
N VAL A 64 -1.84 -24.83 1.49
CA VAL A 64 -2.00 -24.72 0.03
C VAL A 64 -2.04 -23.25 -0.39
N PHE A 65 -2.78 -22.40 0.33
CA PHE A 65 -2.82 -20.96 0.08
C PHE A 65 -1.43 -20.34 0.22
N THR A 66 -0.70 -20.63 1.29
CA THR A 66 0.66 -20.13 1.49
C THR A 66 1.56 -20.55 0.34
N TYR A 67 1.54 -21.83 -0.05
CA TYR A 67 2.32 -22.34 -1.17
C TYR A 67 2.00 -21.60 -2.49
N LEU A 68 0.72 -21.48 -2.84
CA LEU A 68 0.29 -20.76 -4.05
C LEU A 68 0.63 -19.27 -3.98
N TYR A 69 0.55 -18.68 -2.79
CA TYR A 69 0.85 -17.27 -2.57
C TYR A 69 2.35 -16.97 -2.69
N THR A 70 3.21 -17.84 -2.15
CA THR A 70 4.66 -17.65 -2.13
C THR A 70 5.37 -18.19 -3.37
N GLU A 71 5.04 -19.41 -3.80
CA GLU A 71 5.68 -20.07 -4.96
C GLU A 71 4.92 -19.83 -6.27
N GLY A 72 3.60 -19.69 -6.22
CA GLY A 72 2.78 -19.42 -7.41
C GLY A 72 2.94 -18.02 -8.00
N GLY A 73 3.86 -17.20 -7.46
CA GLY A 73 4.15 -15.87 -7.98
C GLY A 73 3.07 -14.81 -7.69
N VAL A 74 1.98 -15.17 -7.01
CA VAL A 74 0.88 -14.26 -6.66
C VAL A 74 1.37 -13.09 -5.83
N TRP A 75 2.29 -13.31 -4.87
CA TRP A 75 2.93 -12.22 -4.14
C TRP A 75 3.68 -11.26 -5.06
N ASN A 76 4.42 -11.79 -6.01
CA ASN A 76 5.25 -11.01 -6.91
C ASN A 76 4.40 -10.21 -7.90
N GLN A 77 3.32 -10.81 -8.39
CA GLN A 77 2.35 -10.15 -9.26
C GLN A 77 1.54 -9.09 -8.49
N MET A 78 1.05 -9.41 -7.30
CA MET A 78 0.36 -8.43 -6.43
C MET A 78 1.28 -7.25 -6.07
N ALA A 79 2.58 -7.47 -5.89
CA ALA A 79 3.55 -6.41 -5.67
C ALA A 79 3.75 -5.52 -6.91
N ARG A 80 3.81 -6.12 -8.11
CA ARG A 80 3.84 -5.39 -9.39
C ARG A 80 2.56 -4.61 -9.64
N ASP A 81 1.40 -5.24 -9.50
CA ASP A 81 0.10 -4.58 -9.65
C ASP A 81 -0.06 -3.42 -8.64
N ARG A 82 0.53 -3.51 -7.45
CA ARG A 82 0.55 -2.41 -6.47
C ARG A 82 1.46 -1.26 -6.88
N GLN A 83 2.56 -1.55 -7.58
CA GLN A 83 3.41 -0.54 -8.20
C GLN A 83 2.70 0.10 -9.40
N ASP A 84 1.96 -0.66 -10.20
CA ASP A 84 1.19 -0.12 -11.32
C ASP A 84 -0.03 0.69 -10.84
N LEU A 85 -0.67 0.27 -9.75
CA LEU A 85 -1.72 1.02 -9.04
C LEU A 85 -1.19 2.27 -8.34
N SER A 86 0.12 2.37 -8.11
CA SER A 86 0.79 3.59 -7.67
C SER A 86 0.89 4.56 -8.86
N THR A 87 -0.27 5.04 -9.30
CA THR A 87 -0.51 6.19 -10.20
C THR A 87 0.64 6.49 -11.14
N ASN A 88 0.82 5.64 -12.16
CA ASN A 88 1.69 5.98 -13.28
C ASN A 88 1.07 7.09 -14.16
N PHE A 89 -0.18 7.49 -13.90
CA PHE A 89 -0.95 8.47 -14.67
C PHE A 89 -1.13 9.78 -13.89
N ALA A 90 -0.92 10.92 -14.53
CA ALA A 90 -1.21 12.22 -13.94
C ALA A 90 -2.73 12.45 -13.82
N GLY A 91 -3.25 12.44 -12.59
CA GLY A 91 -4.67 12.72 -12.31
C GLY A 91 -4.98 14.21 -12.17
N PRO A 92 -6.24 14.66 -12.37
CA PRO A 92 -6.63 16.06 -12.17
C PRO A 92 -6.30 16.62 -10.77
N SER A 93 -6.37 15.78 -9.73
CA SER A 93 -5.98 16.15 -8.37
C SER A 93 -4.48 16.41 -8.22
N MET A 94 -3.64 15.67 -8.94
CA MET A 94 -2.19 15.88 -8.95
C MET A 94 -1.85 17.21 -9.60
N ARG A 95 -2.45 17.51 -10.76
CA ARG A 95 -2.30 18.80 -11.45
C ARG A 95 -2.61 19.99 -10.52
N MET A 96 -3.75 19.93 -9.82
CA MET A 96 -4.12 21.01 -8.88
C MET A 96 -3.13 21.12 -7.71
N ASN A 97 -2.70 19.99 -7.15
CA ASN A 97 -1.75 19.96 -6.05
C ASN A 97 -0.37 20.51 -6.47
N ASP A 98 0.13 20.09 -7.62
CA ASP A 98 1.42 20.51 -8.15
C ASP A 98 1.42 22.00 -8.51
N GLU A 99 0.31 22.52 -9.03
CA GLU A 99 0.11 23.96 -9.25
C GLU A 99 0.19 24.76 -7.96
N MET A 100 -0.48 24.30 -6.89
CA MET A 100 -0.43 24.95 -5.59
C MET A 100 0.98 24.90 -4.98
N ILE A 101 1.66 23.76 -5.09
CA ILE A 101 3.01 23.57 -4.56
C ILE A 101 4.01 24.44 -5.32
N ALA A 102 4.01 24.42 -6.66
CA ALA A 102 4.90 25.23 -7.48
C ALA A 102 4.75 26.72 -7.21
N ARG A 103 3.49 27.20 -7.09
CA ARG A 103 3.20 28.58 -6.71
C ARG A 103 3.69 28.92 -5.30
N GLY A 104 3.47 28.01 -4.35
CA GLY A 104 3.93 28.18 -2.96
C GLY A 104 5.46 28.27 -2.87
N ILE A 105 6.18 27.42 -3.60
CA ILE A 105 7.64 27.42 -3.63
C ILE A 105 8.18 28.71 -4.24
N LEU A 106 7.68 29.12 -5.42
CA LEU A 106 8.20 30.31 -6.09
C LEU A 106 7.89 31.59 -5.31
N ALA A 107 6.67 31.71 -4.75
CA ALA A 107 6.32 32.84 -3.89
C ALA A 107 7.22 32.93 -2.63
N ALA A 108 7.56 31.79 -2.04
CA ALA A 108 8.44 31.72 -0.88
C ALA A 108 9.89 32.08 -1.23
N GLN A 109 10.39 31.66 -2.40
CA GLN A 109 11.73 32.00 -2.89
C GLN A 109 11.86 33.50 -3.18
N GLU A 110 10.87 34.07 -3.85
CA GLU A 110 10.83 35.49 -4.23
C GLU A 110 10.43 36.42 -3.07
N LYS A 111 9.94 35.87 -1.96
CA LYS A 111 9.44 36.59 -0.76
C LYS A 111 8.38 37.65 -1.10
N ARG A 112 7.59 37.41 -2.14
CA ARG A 112 6.51 38.27 -2.60
C ARG A 112 5.40 37.43 -3.22
N GLU A 113 4.26 38.06 -3.44
CA GLU A 113 3.21 37.44 -4.24
C GLU A 113 3.66 37.29 -5.71
N LEU A 114 3.19 36.21 -6.32
CA LEU A 114 3.39 35.95 -7.74
C LEU A 114 2.51 36.87 -8.57
N SER A 115 3.12 37.48 -9.59
CA SER A 115 2.45 38.25 -10.63
C SER A 115 1.55 37.35 -11.50
N ALA A 116 0.62 37.97 -12.23
CA ALA A 116 -0.24 37.24 -13.16
C ALA A 116 0.56 36.49 -14.25
N ALA A 117 1.65 37.10 -14.73
CA ALA A 117 2.50 36.49 -15.76
C ALA A 117 3.24 35.24 -15.25
N GLU A 118 3.71 35.23 -13.99
CA GLU A 118 4.38 34.07 -13.39
C GLU A 118 3.38 32.93 -13.12
N ARG A 119 2.17 33.26 -12.68
CA ARG A 119 1.11 32.25 -12.48
C ARG A 119 0.72 31.58 -13.79
N ASP A 120 0.66 32.36 -14.87
CA ASP A 120 0.38 31.87 -16.22
C ASP A 120 1.52 31.02 -16.78
N ALA A 121 2.77 31.41 -16.54
CA ALA A 121 3.94 30.62 -16.94
C ALA A 121 3.96 29.25 -16.24
N ILE A 122 3.72 29.21 -14.92
CA ILE A 122 3.62 27.95 -14.16
C ILE A 122 2.49 27.07 -14.71
N GLN A 123 1.35 27.68 -15.02
CA GLN A 123 0.20 26.94 -15.54
C GLN A 123 0.50 26.31 -16.90
N ARG A 124 1.17 27.03 -17.81
CA ARG A 124 1.56 26.50 -19.12
C ARG A 124 2.53 25.33 -19.02
N GLU A 125 3.52 25.42 -18.15
CA GLU A 125 4.49 24.34 -17.92
C GLU A 125 3.80 23.09 -17.34
N LEU A 126 2.90 23.28 -16.36
CA LEU A 126 2.14 22.19 -15.78
C LEU A 126 1.15 21.57 -16.76
N ASP A 127 0.55 22.36 -17.63
CA ASP A 127 -0.36 21.86 -18.67
C ASP A 127 0.40 20.99 -19.68
N HIS A 128 1.59 21.43 -20.09
CA HIS A 128 2.48 20.65 -20.95
C HIS A 128 2.87 19.32 -20.28
N ALA A 129 3.41 19.37 -19.06
CA ALA A 129 3.81 18.16 -18.33
C ALA A 129 2.61 17.22 -18.05
N PHE A 130 1.45 17.79 -17.74
CA PHE A 130 0.23 17.01 -17.55
C PHE A 130 -0.18 16.32 -18.84
N GLU A 131 -0.19 17.01 -19.98
CA GLU A 131 -0.53 16.40 -21.28
C GLU A 131 0.45 15.31 -21.69
N GLU A 132 1.75 15.53 -21.48
CA GLU A 132 2.81 14.58 -21.81
C GLU A 132 2.74 13.29 -20.99
N PHE A 133 2.49 13.39 -19.68
CA PHE A 133 2.51 12.25 -18.75
C PHE A 133 1.11 11.78 -18.31
N ARG A 134 0.04 12.32 -18.92
CA ARG A 134 -1.34 11.92 -18.62
C ARG A 134 -1.57 10.43 -18.83
N GLU A 135 -0.99 9.90 -19.91
CA GLU A 135 -1.22 8.52 -20.35
C GLU A 135 -0.24 7.52 -19.74
N GLY A 136 0.65 7.96 -18.86
CA GLY A 136 1.68 7.11 -18.27
C GLY A 136 3.08 7.44 -18.77
N ILE A 137 4.08 7.01 -18.00
CA ILE A 137 5.46 6.92 -18.49
C ILE A 137 5.68 5.47 -18.90
N ASP A 138 6.06 5.25 -20.16
CA ASP A 138 6.54 3.95 -20.62
C ASP A 138 7.85 3.64 -19.88
N LEU A 139 7.80 2.65 -18.98
CA LEU A 139 8.98 2.14 -18.31
C LEU A 139 9.61 1.10 -19.23
N GLU A 140 10.86 1.32 -19.67
CA GLU A 140 11.63 0.26 -20.34
C GLU A 140 11.83 -0.92 -19.38
N ASP A 141 11.47 -2.13 -19.83
CA ASP A 141 11.48 -3.40 -19.07
C ASP A 141 12.82 -3.75 -18.41
#